data_AF-A0A2G8L2C9-F1
#
_entry.id   AF-A0A2G8L2C9-F1
#
_cell.length_a   1.000
_cell.length_b   1.000
_cell.length_c   1.000
_cell.angle_alpha   90.00
_cell.angle_beta   90.00
_cell.angle_gamma   90.00
#
_symmetry.space_group_name_H-M   'P 1'
#
loop_
_entity.id
_entity.type
_entity.pdbx_description
1 polymer ?
#
loop_
_entity_poly.entity_id
_entity_poly.type
_entity_poly.pdbx_seq_one_letter_code
_entity_poly.pdbx_strand_id
1 'polypeptide(L)'
;MLLHGVPAFETELAKLYRIAFDGLTQKNQQLAWENTYLVSELGQEFYDNYVKLGMLAQEVVFDISQCRYKTVARIWHKIICEFYASHHLVWILREGASSAASSINVKETLNSINPLDLQYVYRFACGLNKSAADIIIKHLQKTKEGRQFAFFACLNKKKSQTNFCSQLRTWCQIQ
;
A
#
# COMPACT_ATOMS: atom_id res chain seq x y z
N MET A 1 2.40 -27.11 8.02
CA MET A 1 3.18 -27.62 6.87
C MET A 1 4.47 -26.83 6.84
N LEU A 2 5.60 -27.52 7.02
CA LEU A 2 6.93 -26.95 7.31
C LEU A 2 7.45 -26.16 6.10
N LEU A 3 7.84 -24.90 6.31
CA LEU A 3 8.56 -24.09 5.33
C LEU A 3 10.06 -24.42 5.41
N HIS A 4 10.49 -25.42 4.66
CA HIS A 4 11.91 -25.57 4.30
C HIS A 4 12.20 -24.65 3.10
N GLY A 5 13.12 -23.70 3.29
CA GLY A 5 13.63 -22.84 2.22
C GLY A 5 12.69 -21.71 1.82
N VAL A 6 12.49 -20.73 2.70
CA VAL A 6 12.01 -19.42 2.27
C VAL A 6 13.15 -18.78 1.47
N PRO A 7 13.02 -18.59 0.14
CA PRO A 7 14.06 -17.94 -0.63
C PRO A 7 14.16 -16.48 -0.16
N ALA A 8 15.36 -15.90 -0.20
CA ALA A 8 15.71 -14.61 0.44
C ALA A 8 14.63 -13.52 0.29
N PHE A 9 13.93 -13.52 -0.86
CA PHE A 9 12.85 -12.62 -1.28
C PHE A 9 11.84 -12.17 -0.21
N GLU A 10 11.55 -12.89 0.87
CA GLU A 10 10.64 -12.37 1.90
C GLU A 10 11.13 -11.05 2.51
N THR A 11 12.45 -10.88 2.67
CA THR A 11 13.03 -9.66 3.24
C THR A 11 13.06 -8.52 2.22
N GLU A 12 13.49 -8.79 0.99
CA GLU A 12 13.53 -7.81 -0.10
C GLU A 12 12.12 -7.40 -0.55
N LEU A 13 11.17 -8.32 -0.55
CA LEU A 13 9.78 -8.04 -0.86
C LEU A 13 9.15 -7.12 0.18
N ALA A 14 9.47 -7.31 1.47
CA ALA A 14 9.07 -6.38 2.51
C ALA A 14 9.66 -4.96 2.29
N LYS A 15 10.92 -4.87 1.84
CA LYS A 15 11.52 -3.58 1.44
C LYS A 15 10.80 -2.98 0.24
N LEU A 16 10.45 -3.77 -0.78
CA LEU A 16 9.69 -3.30 -1.94
C LEU A 16 8.30 -2.78 -1.54
N TYR A 17 7.62 -3.45 -0.60
CA TYR A 17 6.34 -2.99 -0.05
C TYR A 17 6.48 -1.62 0.62
N ARG A 18 7.55 -1.43 1.40
CA ARG A 18 7.87 -0.14 2.01
C ARG A 18 8.17 0.92 0.96
N ILE A 19 9.02 0.64 -0.03
CA ILE A 19 9.36 1.57 -1.12
C ILE A 19 8.10 2.02 -1.87
N ALA A 20 7.20 1.09 -2.18
CA ALA A 20 5.92 1.39 -2.81
C ALA A 20 5.04 2.29 -1.92
N PHE A 21 4.97 2.00 -0.62
CA PHE A 21 4.20 2.79 0.34
C PHE A 21 4.75 4.21 0.50
N ASP A 22 6.06 4.36 0.73
CA ASP A 22 6.73 5.64 0.91
C ASP A 22 6.57 6.49 -0.36
N GLY A 23 6.77 5.90 -1.54
CA GLY A 23 6.60 6.58 -2.82
C GLY A 23 5.17 7.04 -3.11
N LEU A 24 4.15 6.27 -2.71
CA LEU A 24 2.74 6.67 -2.91
C LEU A 24 2.24 7.71 -1.91
N THR A 25 2.76 7.71 -0.68
CA THR A 25 2.22 8.53 0.43
C THR A 25 2.91 9.87 0.66
N GLN A 26 4.02 10.13 -0.03
CA GLN A 26 4.64 11.45 -0.07
C GLN A 26 3.81 12.47 -0.85
N LYS A 27 4.01 13.77 -0.55
CA LYS A 27 3.27 14.90 -1.13
C LYS A 27 3.21 14.87 -2.66
N ASN A 28 4.31 14.51 -3.31
CA ASN A 28 4.38 14.29 -4.75
C ASN A 28 4.66 12.82 -4.99
N GLN A 29 3.67 12.05 -5.44
CA GLN A 29 3.83 10.59 -5.61
C GLN A 29 5.05 10.26 -6.46
N GLN A 30 5.93 9.44 -5.92
CA GLN A 30 7.06 8.86 -6.64
C GLN A 30 6.70 7.43 -7.05
N LEU A 31 6.60 7.24 -8.36
CA LEU A 31 6.28 5.95 -8.98
C LEU A 31 7.47 5.36 -9.73
N ALA A 32 8.57 6.10 -9.83
CA ALA A 32 9.79 5.68 -10.49
C ALA A 32 10.99 6.03 -9.60
N TRP A 33 11.96 5.13 -9.56
CA TRP A 33 13.18 5.26 -8.78
C TRP A 33 14.38 5.03 -9.66
N GLU A 34 15.50 5.68 -9.37
CA GLU A 34 16.74 5.35 -10.07
C GLU A 34 17.10 3.88 -9.85
N ASN A 35 17.54 3.22 -10.92
CA ASN A 35 17.86 1.79 -10.89
C ASN A 35 18.88 1.48 -9.77
N THR A 36 19.92 2.32 -9.66
CA THR A 36 20.96 2.20 -8.63
C THR A 36 20.40 2.16 -7.21
N TYR A 37 19.39 2.97 -6.90
CA TYR A 37 18.72 2.97 -5.60
C TYR A 37 17.93 1.67 -5.36
N LEU A 38 17.16 1.20 -6.36
CA LEU A 38 16.41 -0.04 -6.20
C LEU A 38 17.32 -1.26 -6.04
N VAL A 39 18.42 -1.31 -6.79
CA VAL A 39 19.43 -2.38 -6.65
C VAL A 39 20.10 -2.34 -5.28
N SER A 40 20.40 -1.15 -4.73
CA SER A 40 21.00 -1.07 -3.39
C SER A 40 20.06 -1.52 -2.28
N GLU A 41 18.75 -1.26 -2.43
CA GLU A 41 17.76 -1.66 -1.42
C GLU A 41 17.36 -3.13 -1.53
N LEU A 42 17.11 -3.60 -2.75
CA LEU A 42 16.52 -4.92 -3.05
C LEU A 42 17.58 -5.98 -3.35
N GLY A 43 18.81 -5.60 -3.66
CA GLY A 43 19.82 -6.51 -4.17
C GLY A 43 19.66 -6.81 -5.67
N GLN A 44 20.79 -7.07 -6.33
CA GLN A 44 20.86 -7.26 -7.78
C GLN A 44 20.00 -8.44 -8.27
N GLU A 45 20.10 -9.60 -7.60
CA GLU A 45 19.37 -10.81 -8.00
C GLU A 45 17.85 -10.64 -7.94
N PHE A 46 17.34 -10.02 -6.86
CA PHE A 46 15.92 -9.72 -6.73
C PHE A 46 15.46 -8.78 -7.84
N TYR A 47 16.21 -7.70 -8.05
CA TYR A 47 15.88 -6.67 -9.02
C TYR A 47 15.82 -7.26 -10.44
N ASP A 48 16.84 -8.01 -10.85
CA ASP A 48 16.91 -8.62 -12.18
C ASP A 48 15.78 -9.61 -12.41
N ASN A 49 15.44 -10.41 -11.39
CA ASN A 49 14.31 -11.34 -11.47
C ASN A 49 12.98 -10.59 -11.63
N TYR A 50 12.75 -9.50 -10.88
CA TYR A 50 11.52 -8.71 -10.97
C TYR A 50 11.39 -7.95 -12.30
N VAL A 51 12.51 -7.51 -12.88
CA VAL A 51 12.54 -6.97 -14.25
C VAL A 51 12.19 -8.06 -15.25
N LYS A 52 12.81 -9.24 -15.15
CA LYS A 52 12.55 -10.38 -16.03
C LYS A 52 11.10 -10.87 -15.97
N LEU A 53 10.47 -10.82 -14.80
CA LEU A 53 9.07 -11.18 -14.60
C LEU A 53 8.08 -10.08 -15.06
N GLY A 54 8.57 -8.91 -15.48
CA GLY A 54 7.72 -7.78 -15.87
C GLY A 54 7.02 -7.09 -14.69
N MET A 55 7.51 -7.30 -13.45
CA MET A 55 7.01 -6.57 -12.28
C MET A 55 7.60 -5.16 -12.20
N LEU A 56 8.86 -5.02 -12.60
CA LEU A 56 9.56 -3.74 -12.77
C LEU A 56 9.78 -3.45 -14.25
N ALA A 57 9.38 -2.26 -14.68
CA ALA A 57 9.67 -1.72 -16.01
C ALA A 57 10.85 -0.76 -15.91
N GLN A 58 11.85 -0.93 -16.78
CA GLN A 58 13.00 -0.02 -16.88
C GLN A 58 12.81 0.97 -18.01
N GLU A 59 13.14 2.23 -17.75
CA GLU A 59 13.01 3.33 -18.71
C GLU A 59 14.24 4.23 -18.64
N VAL A 60 14.71 4.71 -19.78
CA VAL A 60 15.74 5.75 -19.85
C VAL A 60 15.03 7.10 -19.94
N VAL A 61 15.31 7.97 -18.97
CA VAL A 61 14.71 9.30 -18.87
C VAL A 61 15.78 10.37 -18.90
N PHE A 62 15.44 11.54 -19.46
CA PHE A 62 16.33 12.69 -19.43
C PHE A 62 16.06 13.52 -18.17
N ASP A 63 17.05 13.60 -17.29
CA ASP A 63 17.01 14.44 -16.09
C ASP A 63 17.39 15.87 -16.48
N ILE A 64 16.38 16.75 -16.56
CA ILE A 64 16.55 18.16 -16.93
C ILE A 64 17.43 18.90 -15.91
N SER A 65 17.33 18.56 -14.62
CA SER A 65 18.06 19.25 -13.56
C SER A 65 19.56 18.98 -13.60
N GLN A 66 19.93 17.78 -14.07
CA GLN A 66 21.32 17.33 -14.16
C GLN A 66 21.83 17.25 -15.61
N CYS A 67 21.01 17.66 -16.58
CA CYS A 67 21.28 17.60 -18.01
C CYS A 67 21.88 16.25 -18.47
N ARG A 68 21.36 15.14 -17.95
CA ARG A 68 21.88 13.79 -18.26
C ARG A 68 20.79 12.76 -18.39
N TYR A 69 21.06 11.71 -19.17
CA TYR A 69 20.21 10.52 -19.20
C TYR A 69 20.46 9.68 -17.96
N LYS A 70 19.38 9.11 -17.41
CA LYS A 70 19.44 8.13 -16.31
C LYS A 70 18.44 7.01 -16.53
N THR A 71 18.76 5.84 -16.00
CA THR A 71 17.84 4.69 -16.01
C THR A 71 17.03 4.67 -14.72
N VAL A 72 15.72 4.71 -14.86
CA VAL A 72 14.77 4.54 -13.76
C VAL A 72 14.05 3.22 -13.92
N ALA A 73 13.55 2.68 -12.81
CA ALA A 73 12.61 1.59 -12.80
C ALA A 73 11.35 1.94 -12.02
N ARG A 74 10.22 1.41 -12.48
CA ARG A 74 8.91 1.58 -11.85
C ARG A 74 8.18 0.25 -11.77
N ILE A 75 7.34 0.12 -10.76
CA ILE A 75 6.35 -0.96 -10.73
C ILE A 75 5.40 -0.75 -11.91
N TRP A 76 5.20 -1.78 -12.73
CA TRP A 76 4.60 -1.65 -14.06
C TRP A 76 3.26 -0.89 -14.08
N HIS A 77 2.39 -1.18 -13.09
CA HIS A 77 1.11 -0.51 -12.94
C HIS A 77 0.96 0.10 -11.53
N LYS A 78 0.37 1.30 -11.47
CA LYS A 78 0.04 1.96 -10.19
C LYS A 78 -0.79 1.07 -9.27
N ILE A 79 -1.74 0.30 -9.80
CA ILE A 79 -2.55 -0.62 -8.98
C ILE A 79 -1.73 -1.73 -8.33
N ILE A 80 -0.67 -2.22 -8.97
CA ILE A 80 0.27 -3.20 -8.39
C ILE A 80 1.12 -2.51 -7.30
N CYS A 81 1.53 -1.27 -7.53
CA CYS A 81 2.19 -0.45 -6.51
C CYS A 81 1.29 -0.25 -5.28
N GLU A 82 0.01 0.06 -5.47
CA GLU A 82 -0.97 0.17 -4.38
C GLU A 82 -1.21 -1.16 -3.66
N PHE A 83 -1.18 -2.29 -4.39
CA PHE A 83 -1.22 -3.62 -3.79
C PHE A 83 -0.02 -3.87 -2.89
N TYR A 84 1.20 -3.61 -3.34
CA TYR A 84 2.42 -3.73 -2.53
C TYR A 84 2.42 -2.78 -1.33
N ALA A 85 2.03 -1.52 -1.52
CA ALA A 85 1.89 -0.56 -0.43
C ALA A 85 0.85 -1.01 0.62
N SER A 86 -0.21 -1.71 0.21
CA SER A 86 -1.23 -2.21 1.13
C SER A 86 -0.69 -3.27 2.10
N HIS A 87 0.28 -4.09 1.68
CA HIS A 87 0.97 -5.03 2.56
C HIS A 87 1.76 -4.29 3.65
N HIS A 88 2.46 -3.21 3.28
CA HIS A 88 3.18 -2.38 4.24
C HIS A 88 2.23 -1.66 5.21
N LEU A 89 1.10 -1.14 4.70
CA LEU A 89 0.07 -0.55 5.55
C LEU A 89 -0.48 -1.55 6.57
N VAL A 90 -0.78 -2.79 6.16
CA VAL A 90 -1.23 -3.84 7.09
C VAL A 90 -0.19 -4.11 8.17
N TRP A 91 1.10 -4.13 7.82
CA TRP A 91 2.18 -4.27 8.80
C TRP A 91 2.20 -3.10 9.79
N ILE A 92 2.17 -1.84 9.31
CA ILE A 92 2.09 -0.63 10.15
C ILE A 92 0.90 -0.70 11.11
N LEU A 93 -0.29 -1.06 10.62
CA LEU A 93 -1.51 -1.12 11.43
C LEU A 93 -1.47 -2.22 12.48
N ARG A 94 -0.80 -3.34 12.19
CA ARG A 94 -0.60 -4.43 13.15
C ARG A 94 0.41 -4.02 14.23
N GLU A 95 1.61 -3.60 13.83
CA GLU A 95 2.67 -3.24 14.79
C GLU A 95 2.32 -2.01 15.62
N GLY A 96 1.65 -1.02 15.02
CA GLY A 96 1.15 0.17 15.72
C GLY A 96 0.00 -0.12 16.68
N ALA A 97 -0.78 -1.18 16.46
CA ALA A 97 -1.86 -1.58 17.37
C ALA A 97 -1.40 -2.55 18.48
N SER A 98 -0.31 -3.29 18.26
CA SER A 98 0.13 -4.36 19.14
C SER A 98 1.06 -3.92 20.28
N SER A 99 1.64 -2.72 20.26
CA SER A 99 2.62 -2.29 21.26
C SER A 99 2.35 -0.89 21.80
N ALA A 100 2.22 -0.79 23.13
CA ALA A 100 2.17 0.49 23.86
C ALA A 100 3.50 1.28 23.77
N ALA A 101 4.58 0.64 23.30
CA ALA A 101 5.89 1.25 23.06
C ALA A 101 6.19 1.45 21.55
N SER A 102 5.21 1.24 20.67
CA SER A 102 5.40 1.47 19.24
C SER A 102 5.58 2.96 18.95
N SER A 103 6.68 3.32 18.28
CA SER A 103 6.91 4.68 17.78
C SER A 103 6.06 5.00 16.53
N ILE A 104 5.29 4.04 16.02
CA ILE A 104 4.51 4.16 14.79
C ILE A 104 3.24 4.96 15.05
N ASN A 105 3.18 6.18 14.50
CA ASN A 105 1.99 7.02 14.57
C ASN A 105 0.95 6.62 13.51
N VAL A 106 0.14 5.60 13.82
CA VAL A 106 -0.93 5.09 12.94
C VAL A 106 -1.87 6.19 12.44
N LYS A 107 -2.19 7.17 13.28
CA LYS A 107 -3.10 8.26 12.89
C LYS A 107 -2.48 9.13 11.80
N GLU A 108 -1.20 9.48 11.95
CA GLU A 108 -0.45 10.27 10.98
C GLU A 108 -0.24 9.51 9.68
N THR A 109 0.10 8.22 9.74
CA THR A 109 0.17 7.35 8.56
C THR A 109 -1.14 7.33 7.78
N LEU A 110 -2.28 7.17 8.45
CA LEU A 110 -3.57 7.16 7.77
C LEU A 110 -3.94 8.54 7.19
N ASN A 111 -3.52 9.63 7.86
CA ASN A 111 -3.71 10.99 7.36
C ASN A 111 -2.86 11.31 6.11
N SER A 112 -1.71 10.66 5.91
CA SER A 112 -0.87 10.87 4.72
C SER A 112 -1.41 10.19 3.46
N ILE A 113 -2.32 9.21 3.61
CA ILE A 113 -2.91 8.49 2.50
C ILE A 113 -4.19 9.19 2.05
N ASN A 114 -4.16 9.83 0.88
CA ASN A 114 -5.37 10.38 0.28
C ASN A 114 -6.33 9.24 -0.14
N PRO A 115 -7.53 9.11 0.49
CA PRO A 115 -8.45 8.02 0.20
C PRO A 115 -9.04 8.06 -1.21
N LEU A 116 -9.01 9.21 -1.91
CA LEU A 116 -9.43 9.34 -3.30
C LEU A 116 -8.37 8.80 -4.26
N ASP A 117 -7.13 9.25 -4.08
CA ASP A 117 -6.03 8.96 -5.00
C ASP A 117 -5.42 7.56 -4.81
N LEU A 118 -5.59 6.99 -3.61
CA LEU A 118 -5.02 5.72 -3.16
C LEU A 118 -6.10 4.76 -2.60
N GLN A 119 -7.29 4.80 -3.18
CA GLN A 119 -8.41 3.96 -2.75
C GLN A 119 -8.08 2.45 -2.77
N TYR A 120 -7.18 1.98 -3.64
CA TYR A 120 -6.84 0.56 -3.72
C TYR A 120 -5.91 0.13 -2.59
N VAL A 121 -5.06 1.02 -2.07
CA VAL A 121 -4.27 0.74 -0.85
C VAL A 121 -5.20 0.33 0.29
N TYR A 122 -6.27 1.10 0.53
CA TYR A 122 -7.26 0.78 1.55
C TYR A 122 -8.07 -0.48 1.22
N ARG A 123 -8.53 -0.65 -0.02
CA ARG A 123 -9.32 -1.82 -0.42
C ARG A 123 -8.55 -3.12 -0.27
N PHE A 124 -7.29 -3.15 -0.71
CA PHE A 124 -6.42 -4.31 -0.56
C PHE A 124 -6.08 -4.56 0.91
N ALA A 125 -5.69 -3.54 1.68
CA ALA A 125 -5.37 -3.70 3.10
C ALA A 125 -6.57 -4.29 3.89
N CYS A 126 -7.78 -3.82 3.59
CA CYS A 126 -9.01 -4.36 4.17
C CYS A 126 -9.27 -5.83 3.77
N GLY A 127 -8.92 -6.22 2.54
CA GLY A 127 -9.02 -7.60 2.07
C GLY A 127 -7.94 -8.52 2.63
N LEU A 128 -6.75 -7.99 2.90
CA LEU A 128 -5.59 -8.71 3.43
C LEU A 128 -5.71 -9.00 4.93
N ASN A 129 -6.27 -8.08 5.73
CA ASN A 129 -6.34 -8.25 7.18
C ASN A 129 -7.60 -7.61 7.80
N LYS A 130 -8.37 -8.43 8.54
CA LYS A 130 -9.63 -8.00 9.16
C LYS A 130 -9.45 -6.91 10.23
N SER A 131 -8.42 -7.02 11.07
CA SER A 131 -8.13 -6.03 12.11
C SER A 131 -7.69 -4.69 11.50
N ALA A 132 -6.85 -4.73 10.47
CA ALA A 132 -6.48 -3.56 9.68
C ALA A 132 -7.74 -2.90 9.07
N ALA A 133 -8.65 -3.71 8.54
CA ALA A 133 -9.92 -3.21 7.99
C ALA A 133 -10.76 -2.47 9.05
N ASP A 134 -10.89 -3.01 10.26
CA ASP A 134 -11.59 -2.34 11.36
C ASP A 134 -10.97 -0.97 11.69
N ILE A 135 -9.64 -0.88 11.73
CA ILE A 135 -8.91 0.38 11.99
C ILE A 135 -9.14 1.39 10.85
N ILE A 136 -8.98 0.96 9.59
CA ILE A 136 -9.17 1.80 8.39
C ILE A 136 -10.60 2.35 8.34
N ILE A 137 -11.61 1.49 8.53
CA ILE A 137 -13.02 1.91 8.48
C ILE A 137 -13.31 2.95 9.57
N LYS A 138 -12.84 2.72 10.80
CA LYS A 138 -13.00 3.66 11.91
C LYS A 138 -12.29 5.00 11.63
N HIS A 139 -11.16 4.98 10.92
CA HIS A 139 -10.47 6.18 10.50
C HIS A 139 -11.27 6.96 9.44
N LEU A 140 -11.66 6.29 8.34
CA LEU A 140 -12.38 6.90 7.22
C LEU A 140 -13.75 7.46 7.63
N GLN A 141 -14.43 6.86 8.62
CA GLN A 141 -15.73 7.36 9.09
C GLN A 141 -15.70 8.76 9.71
N LYS A 142 -14.51 9.26 10.09
CA LYS A 142 -14.36 10.57 10.72
C LYS A 142 -14.65 11.74 9.79
N THR A 143 -14.49 11.57 8.48
CA THR A 143 -14.74 12.62 7.48
C THR A 143 -15.95 12.26 6.61
N LYS A 144 -16.61 13.28 6.02
CA LYS A 144 -17.77 13.07 5.16
C LYS A 144 -17.39 12.31 3.88
N GLU A 145 -16.27 12.69 3.25
CA GLU A 145 -15.73 11.97 2.09
C GLU A 145 -15.34 10.54 2.49
N GLY A 146 -14.59 10.37 3.58
CA GLY A 146 -14.13 9.07 4.03
C GLY A 146 -15.28 8.10 4.33
N ARG A 147 -16.45 8.57 4.81
CA ARG A 147 -17.64 7.71 4.97
C ARG A 147 -18.11 7.07 3.66
N GLN A 148 -18.07 7.81 2.54
CA GLN A 148 -18.41 7.27 1.22
C GLN A 148 -17.41 6.20 0.76
N PHE A 149 -16.15 6.29 1.18
CA PHE A 149 -15.11 5.30 0.84
C PHE A 149 -15.06 4.11 1.79
N ALA A 150 -15.33 4.33 3.08
CA ALA A 150 -15.46 3.28 4.08
C ALA A 150 -16.51 2.25 3.64
N PHE A 151 -17.57 2.71 2.96
CA PHE A 151 -18.58 1.87 2.33
C PHE A 151 -17.98 0.86 1.33
N PHE A 152 -17.18 1.32 0.37
CA PHE A 152 -16.53 0.43 -0.61
C PHE A 152 -15.47 -0.46 0.01
N ALA A 153 -14.77 0.00 1.05
CA ALA A 153 -13.82 -0.81 1.81
C ALA A 153 -14.51 -1.94 2.60
N CYS A 154 -15.75 -1.73 3.06
CA CYS A 154 -16.55 -2.73 3.79
C CYS A 154 -17.06 -3.86 2.90
N LEU A 155 -17.28 -3.64 1.60
CA LEU A 155 -17.73 -4.68 0.65
C LEU A 155 -16.80 -5.90 0.60
N ASN A 156 -15.51 -5.69 0.87
CA ASN A 156 -14.51 -6.77 0.90
C ASN A 156 -14.49 -7.58 2.21
N LYS A 157 -15.22 -7.14 3.27
CA LYS A 157 -15.41 -7.98 4.45
C LYS A 157 -16.42 -9.08 4.12
N LYS A 158 -15.98 -10.34 4.16
CA LYS A 158 -16.84 -11.53 4.15
C LYS A 158 -17.76 -11.58 5.39
N LYS A 159 -18.70 -10.65 5.54
CA LYS A 159 -19.88 -10.82 6.40
C LYS A 159 -21.08 -11.05 5.49
N SER A 160 -21.97 -11.95 5.91
CA SER A 160 -23.22 -12.28 5.23
C SER A 160 -23.89 -11.02 4.65
N GLN A 161 -24.25 -11.05 3.37
CA GLN A 161 -24.88 -9.95 2.60
C GLN A 161 -26.07 -9.30 3.33
N THR A 162 -26.75 -10.03 4.21
CA THR A 162 -27.94 -9.55 4.94
C THR A 162 -27.65 -8.46 5.97
N ASN A 163 -26.48 -8.47 6.62
CA ASN A 163 -26.10 -7.42 7.59
C ASN A 163 -25.50 -6.17 6.92
N PHE A 164 -25.13 -6.28 5.64
CA PHE A 164 -24.53 -5.18 4.88
C PHE A 164 -25.59 -4.18 4.42
N CYS A 165 -26.73 -4.66 3.90
CA CYS A 165 -27.84 -3.81 3.45
C CYS A 165 -28.52 -3.04 4.59
N SER A 166 -28.50 -3.55 5.82
CA SER A 166 -29.04 -2.85 6.99
C SER A 166 -28.11 -1.73 7.46
N GLN A 167 -26.79 -2.00 7.57
CA GLN A 167 -25.78 -0.96 7.85
C GLN A 167 -25.77 0.15 6.80
N LEU A 168 -25.97 -0.23 5.53
CA LEU A 168 -26.15 0.68 4.41
C LEU A 168 -27.27 1.70 4.62
N ARG A 169 -28.46 1.24 5.02
CA ARG A 169 -29.60 2.13 5.26
C ARG A 169 -29.30 3.09 6.40
N THR A 170 -28.67 2.61 7.48
CA THR A 170 -28.28 3.48 8.61
C THR A 170 -27.26 4.54 8.19
N TRP A 171 -26.30 4.21 7.32
CA TRP A 171 -25.28 5.17 6.86
C TRP A 171 -25.80 6.17 5.84
N CYS A 172 -26.76 5.78 4.99
CA CYS A 172 -27.41 6.68 4.04
C CYS A 172 -28.48 7.57 4.68
N GLN A 173 -29.00 7.23 5.86
CA GLN A 173 -30.03 8.01 6.57
C GLN A 173 -29.48 9.13 7.47
N ILE A 174 -28.15 9.29 7.60
CA ILE A 174 -27.53 10.43 8.31
C ILE A 174 -27.25 11.60 7.33
N GLN A 175 -28.14 11.80 6.35
CA GLN A 175 -28.16 13.02 5.52
C GLN A 175 -28.98 14.11 6.20
#